data_AF-A0A2X4UDE7-F1
#
_entry.id   AF-A0A2X4UDE7-F1
#
_cell.length_a   1.000
_cell.length_b   1.000
_cell.length_c   1.000
_cell.angle_alpha   90.00
_cell.angle_beta   90.00
_cell.angle_gamma   90.00
#
_symmetry.space_group_name_H-M   'P 1'
#
loop_
_entity.id
_entity.type
_entity.pdbx_description
1 polymer ?
#
loop_
_entity_poly.entity_id
_entity_poly.type
_entity_poly.pdbx_seq_one_letter_code
_entity_poly.pdbx_strand_id
1 'polypeptide(L)'
;MEYDLIVVGSGSVGAAAGYYATRSGLKVLMIDSAMPPHRNGSHHGDTRIIRHAYGEGEKYVPLILRAQALWNALIQQTGEELFQACGVLNLGPQHSEFISNAQHSAQKIPPQHAKPQYRTDQPALARIQRA
;
A
#
# COMPACT_ATOMS: atom_id res chain seq x y z
N MET A 1 26.49 20.50 8.75
CA MET A 1 25.63 19.59 9.54
C MET A 1 26.05 18.16 9.24
N GLU A 2 25.96 17.24 10.20
CA GLU A 2 26.44 15.87 10.02
C GLU A 2 25.52 15.00 9.15
N TYR A 3 24.22 15.27 9.12
CA TYR A 3 23.22 14.57 8.31
C TYR A 3 22.44 15.56 7.45
N ASP A 4 21.95 15.09 6.30
CA ASP A 4 21.08 15.87 5.40
C ASP A 4 19.60 15.72 5.78
N LEU A 5 19.22 14.56 6.34
CA LEU A 5 17.85 14.26 6.78
C LEU A 5 17.89 13.42 8.05
N ILE A 6 17.08 13.81 9.04
CA ILE A 6 16.79 12.98 10.21
C ILE A 6 15.32 12.58 10.15
N VAL A 7 15.05 11.27 10.19
CA VAL A 7 13.71 10.70 10.24
C VAL A 7 13.41 10.30 11.68
N VAL A 8 12.45 11.00 12.31
CA VAL A 8 11.98 10.69 13.66
C VAL A 8 10.77 9.77 13.57
N GLY A 9 10.96 8.52 14.03
CA GLY A 9 10.02 7.42 13.86
C GLY A 9 10.30 6.66 12.57
N SER A 10 10.97 5.51 12.66
CA SER A 10 11.33 4.63 11.54
C SER A 10 10.39 3.44 11.35
N GLY A 11 9.12 3.60 11.75
CA GLY A 11 8.00 2.73 11.37
C GLY A 11 7.61 2.83 9.88
N SER A 12 6.38 2.48 9.48
CA SER A 12 6.00 2.35 8.05
C SER A 12 6.37 3.54 7.15
N VAL A 13 5.98 4.76 7.54
CA VAL A 13 6.25 5.96 6.73
C VAL A 13 7.74 6.32 6.78
N GLY A 14 8.35 6.27 7.98
CA GLY A 14 9.76 6.61 8.17
C GLY A 14 10.72 5.64 7.50
N ALA A 15 10.42 4.35 7.51
CA ALA A 15 11.18 3.33 6.79
C ALA A 15 11.20 3.60 5.29
N ALA A 16 10.05 3.87 4.68
CA ALA A 16 9.96 4.24 3.27
C ALA A 16 10.71 5.56 2.99
N ALA A 17 10.51 6.59 3.83
CA ALA A 17 11.19 7.88 3.68
C ALA A 17 12.71 7.73 3.73
N GLY A 18 13.24 7.02 4.72
CA GLY A 18 14.67 6.78 4.89
C GLY A 18 15.27 5.95 3.75
N TYR A 19 14.56 4.91 3.28
CA TYR A 19 14.96 4.12 2.12
C TYR A 19 15.10 4.99 0.86
N TYR A 20 14.06 5.75 0.51
CA TYR A 20 14.08 6.57 -0.71
C TYR A 20 15.04 7.76 -0.59
N ALA A 21 15.15 8.40 0.58
CA ALA A 21 16.09 9.50 0.80
C ALA A 21 17.55 9.04 0.70
N THR A 22 17.90 7.90 1.30
CA THR A 22 19.24 7.31 1.20
C THR A 22 19.56 6.96 -0.25
N ARG A 23 18.60 6.37 -0.98
CA ARG A 23 18.74 6.06 -2.41
C ARG A 23 18.91 7.30 -3.28
N SER A 24 18.40 8.46 -2.86
CA SER A 24 18.64 9.75 -3.50
C SER A 24 19.98 10.39 -3.15
N GLY A 25 20.85 9.71 -2.38
CA GLY A 25 22.21 10.15 -2.07
C GLY A 25 22.34 11.00 -0.80
N LEU A 26 21.27 11.12 -0.01
CA LEU A 26 21.31 11.88 1.25
C LEU A 26 21.96 11.06 2.37
N LYS A 27 22.72 11.73 3.25
CA LYS A 27 23.19 11.15 4.51
C LYS A 27 22.05 11.19 5.53
N VAL A 28 21.36 10.07 5.70
CA VAL A 28 20.15 9.96 6.52
C VAL A 28 20.45 9.33 7.89
N LEU A 29 19.87 9.90 8.95
CA LEU A 29 19.74 9.26 10.26
C LEU A 29 18.27 8.87 10.48
N MET A 30 18.02 7.60 10.78
CA MET A 30 16.69 7.11 11.15
C MET A 30 16.69 6.72 12.62
N ILE A 31 15.79 7.30 13.41
CA ILE A 31 15.65 6.99 14.84
C ILE A 31 14.24 6.53 15.16
N ASP A 32 14.10 5.66 16.16
CA ASP A 32 12.82 5.19 16.66
C ASP A 32 12.89 4.91 18.17
N SER A 33 11.74 4.93 18.81
CA SER A 33 11.55 4.61 20.24
C SER A 33 11.66 3.11 20.54
N ALA A 34 11.53 2.25 19.53
CA ALA A 34 11.67 0.80 19.62
C ALA A 34 12.39 0.25 18.38
N MET A 35 12.65 -1.06 18.32
CA MET A 35 13.30 -1.71 17.18
C MET A 35 12.27 -2.13 16.12
N PRO A 36 12.20 -1.49 14.93
CA PRO A 36 11.24 -1.91 13.91
C PRO A 36 11.64 -3.26 13.27
N PRO A 37 10.68 -4.11 12.88
CA PRO A 37 9.24 -3.99 13.16
C PRO A 37 8.92 -4.41 14.60
N HIS A 38 8.18 -3.57 15.34
CA HIS A 38 7.70 -3.84 16.70
C HIS A 38 6.16 -3.78 16.83
N ARG A 39 5.65 -4.20 18.00
CA ARG A 39 4.21 -4.21 18.33
C ARG A 39 3.67 -2.89 18.87
N ASN A 40 4.54 -1.96 19.25
CA ASN A 40 4.15 -0.70 19.91
C ASN A 40 3.68 0.40 18.93
N GLY A 41 3.68 0.15 17.61
CA GLY A 41 3.25 1.10 16.58
C GLY A 41 2.07 0.58 15.76
N SER A 42 1.60 1.35 14.77
CA SER A 42 0.39 1.01 13.98
C SER A 42 0.60 0.06 12.80
N HIS A 43 1.79 -0.54 12.69
CA HIS A 43 2.19 -1.37 11.54
C HIS A 43 2.25 -2.87 11.84
N HIS A 44 2.05 -3.27 13.10
CA HIS A 44 2.04 -4.67 13.51
C HIS A 44 0.78 -5.42 13.02
N GLY A 45 0.74 -6.74 13.25
CA GLY A 45 -0.24 -7.61 12.61
C GLY A 45 0.15 -7.89 11.16
N ASP A 46 -0.48 -8.89 10.56
CA ASP A 46 0.13 -9.57 9.41
C ASP A 46 -0.10 -8.85 8.07
N THR A 47 -1.28 -8.23 7.89
CA THR A 47 -1.69 -7.73 6.58
C THR A 47 -2.29 -6.32 6.65
N ARG A 48 -2.29 -5.63 5.50
CA ARG A 48 -2.93 -4.33 5.28
C ARG A 48 -3.62 -4.31 3.92
N ILE A 49 -4.76 -3.63 3.84
CA ILE A 49 -5.53 -3.47 2.61
C ILE A 49 -5.02 -2.23 1.85
N ILE A 50 -4.86 -2.36 0.54
CA ILE A 50 -4.74 -1.24 -0.41
C ILE A 50 -5.98 -1.24 -1.32
N ARG A 51 -6.60 -0.07 -1.51
CA ARG A 51 -7.79 0.13 -2.37
C ARG A 51 -7.51 1.24 -3.36
N HIS A 52 -7.74 1.01 -4.65
CA HIS A 52 -7.64 2.07 -5.66
C HIS A 52 -8.91 2.91 -5.76
N ALA A 53 -10.09 2.28 -5.70
CA ALA A 53 -11.37 2.95 -5.64
C ALA A 53 -11.60 3.46 -4.20
N TYR A 54 -11.33 4.74 -3.98
CA TYR A 54 -11.19 5.31 -2.64
C TYR A 54 -12.43 6.08 -2.19
N GLY A 55 -13.19 5.52 -1.25
CA GLY A 55 -14.44 6.12 -0.76
C GLY A 55 -14.23 7.39 0.07
N GLU A 56 -13.04 7.59 0.61
CA GLU A 56 -12.62 8.78 1.36
C GLU A 56 -12.35 10.00 0.46
N GLY A 57 -12.34 9.80 -0.87
CA GLY A 57 -12.30 10.87 -1.86
C GLY A 57 -11.31 10.63 -2.99
N GLU A 58 -11.68 11.08 -4.19
CA GLU A 58 -10.93 10.84 -5.43
C GLU A 58 -9.52 11.44 -5.42
N LYS A 59 -9.28 12.48 -4.61
CA LYS A 59 -7.98 13.12 -4.46
C LYS A 59 -6.85 12.17 -4.05
N TYR A 60 -7.18 11.02 -3.44
CA TYR A 60 -6.21 10.02 -3.05
C TYR A 60 -5.83 9.05 -4.18
N VAL A 61 -6.63 8.94 -5.24
CA VAL A 61 -6.40 7.98 -6.32
C VAL A 61 -5.00 8.12 -6.94
N PRO A 62 -4.50 9.32 -7.29
CA PRO A 62 -3.15 9.45 -7.84
C PRO A 62 -2.05 8.98 -6.89
N LEU A 63 -2.20 9.22 -5.58
CA LEU A 63 -1.23 8.81 -4.57
C LEU A 63 -1.20 7.30 -4.43
N ILE A 64 -2.35 6.64 -4.44
CA ILE A 64 -2.45 5.19 -4.24
C ILE A 64 -1.93 4.44 -5.48
N LEU A 65 -2.22 4.94 -6.68
CA LEU A 65 -1.64 4.37 -7.92
C LEU A 65 -0.11 4.47 -7.91
N ARG A 66 0.44 5.59 -7.44
CA ARG A 66 1.89 5.72 -7.24
C ARG A 66 2.40 4.75 -6.16
N ALA A 67 1.68 4.61 -5.05
CA ALA A 67 2.04 3.67 -3.99
C ALA A 67 2.06 2.21 -4.50
N GLN A 68 1.06 1.78 -5.28
CA GLN A 68 1.04 0.45 -5.88
C GLN A 68 2.25 0.22 -6.81
N ALA A 69 2.62 1.22 -7.62
CA ALA A 69 3.81 1.12 -8.46
C ALA A 69 5.10 0.97 -7.64
N LEU A 70 5.20 1.66 -6.49
CA LEU A 70 6.34 1.55 -5.58
C LEU A 70 6.38 0.19 -4.84
N TRP A 71 5.23 -0.35 -4.44
CA TRP A 71 5.13 -1.70 -3.90
C TRP A 71 5.59 -2.75 -4.92
N ASN A 72 5.13 -2.65 -6.16
CA ASN A 72 5.55 -3.55 -7.24
C ASN A 72 7.07 -3.47 -7.48
N ALA A 73 7.64 -2.26 -7.46
CA ALA A 73 9.09 -2.07 -7.57
C ALA A 73 9.85 -2.70 -6.39
N LEU A 74 9.35 -2.55 -5.16
CA LEU A 74 9.97 -3.16 -3.98
C LEU A 74 9.95 -4.69 -4.06
N ILE A 75 8.85 -5.29 -4.51
CA ILE A 75 8.72 -6.73 -4.75
C ILE A 75 9.75 -7.18 -5.79
N GLN A 76 9.86 -6.47 -6.91
CA GLN A 76 10.85 -6.78 -7.95
C GLN A 76 12.30 -6.71 -7.44
N GLN A 77 12.59 -5.77 -6.53
CA GLN A 77 13.93 -5.58 -5.99
C GLN A 77 14.31 -6.60 -4.92
N THR A 78 13.34 -7.04 -4.11
CA THR A 78 13.58 -7.92 -2.96
C THR A 78 13.33 -9.40 -3.28
N GLY A 79 12.48 -9.69 -4.28
CA GLY A 79 11.97 -11.03 -4.55
C GLY A 79 10.92 -11.51 -3.54
N GLU A 80 10.54 -10.66 -2.58
CA GLU A 80 9.61 -11.01 -1.50
C GLU A 80 8.14 -10.90 -1.94
N GLU A 81 7.29 -11.79 -1.42
CA GLU A 81 5.85 -11.77 -1.67
C GLU A 81 5.13 -10.75 -0.76
N LEU A 82 5.27 -9.46 -1.06
CA LEU A 82 4.73 -8.37 -0.22
C LEU A 82 3.31 -7.93 -0.58
N PHE A 83 2.76 -8.36 -1.71
CA PHE A 83 1.43 -7.97 -2.18
C PHE A 83 0.66 -9.15 -2.76
N GLN A 84 -0.55 -9.37 -2.25
CA GLN A 84 -1.47 -10.36 -2.78
C GLN A 84 -2.67 -9.66 -3.43
N ALA A 85 -2.86 -9.88 -4.74
CA ALA A 85 -3.97 -9.32 -5.50
C ALA A 85 -5.29 -10.08 -5.27
N CYS A 86 -5.79 -10.09 -4.03
CA CYS A 86 -7.01 -10.81 -3.63
C CYS A 86 -8.32 -10.09 -3.99
N GLY A 87 -8.25 -8.84 -4.46
CA GLY A 87 -9.41 -7.98 -4.67
C GLY A 87 -9.96 -7.40 -3.36
N VAL A 88 -10.74 -6.33 -3.46
CA VAL A 88 -11.40 -5.71 -2.30
C VAL A 88 -12.86 -5.44 -2.63
N LEU A 89 -13.76 -5.95 -1.79
CA LEU A 89 -15.20 -5.75 -1.90
C LEU A 89 -15.63 -4.58 -1.00
N ASN A 90 -16.24 -3.56 -1.60
CA ASN A 90 -16.89 -2.47 -0.86
C ASN A 90 -18.40 -2.73 -0.81
N LEU A 91 -18.98 -2.80 0.39
CA LEU A 91 -20.41 -3.00 0.61
C LEU A 91 -20.98 -1.87 1.47
N GLY A 92 -22.19 -1.44 1.14
CA GLY A 92 -22.91 -0.44 1.91
C GLY A 92 -24.31 -0.20 1.34
N PRO A 93 -25.15 0.58 2.04
CA PRO A 93 -26.46 0.98 1.54
C PRO A 93 -26.36 1.68 0.19
N GLN A 94 -27.40 1.58 -0.63
CA GLN A 94 -27.46 2.15 -1.99
C GLN A 94 -27.15 3.66 -2.02
N HIS A 95 -27.49 4.40 -0.95
CA HIS A 95 -27.28 5.85 -0.83
C HIS A 95 -26.10 6.21 0.09
N SER A 96 -25.14 5.30 0.28
CA SER A 96 -23.93 5.58 1.04
C SER A 96 -23.01 6.54 0.27
N GLU A 97 -22.63 7.65 0.92
CA GLU A 97 -21.64 8.58 0.38
C GLU A 97 -20.32 7.87 0.06
N PHE A 98 -19.85 6.99 0.95
CA PHE A 98 -18.62 6.24 0.75
C PHE A 98 -18.67 5.34 -0.50
N ILE A 99 -19.79 4.63 -0.73
CA ILE A 99 -19.96 3.78 -1.91
C ILE A 99 -20.03 4.62 -3.18
N SER A 100 -20.78 5.72 -3.16
CA SER A 100 -20.83 6.66 -4.30
C SER A 100 -19.45 7.22 -4.62
N ASN A 101 -18.68 7.60 -3.61
CA ASN A 101 -17.32 8.13 -3.78
C ASN A 101 -16.35 7.06 -4.30
N ALA A 102 -16.47 5.82 -3.83
CA ALA A 102 -15.66 4.71 -4.32
C ALA A 102 -15.97 4.43 -5.81
N GLN A 103 -17.23 4.45 -6.21
CA GLN A 103 -17.66 4.30 -7.61
C GLN A 103 -17.14 5.44 -8.50
N HIS A 104 -17.26 6.70 -8.07
CA HIS A 104 -16.72 7.85 -8.80
C HIS A 104 -15.20 7.78 -8.92
N SER A 105 -14.50 7.46 -7.83
CA SER A 105 -13.05 7.30 -7.82
C SER A 105 -12.59 6.18 -8.76
N ALA A 106 -13.37 5.09 -8.87
CA ALA A 106 -13.05 3.98 -9.77
C ALA A 106 -12.98 4.42 -11.24
N GLN A 107 -13.80 5.38 -11.66
CA GLN A 107 -13.81 5.90 -13.03
C GLN A 107 -12.53 6.68 -13.39
N LYS A 108 -11.77 7.12 -12.39
CA LYS A 108 -10.48 7.83 -12.58
C LYS A 108 -9.29 6.87 -12.69
N ILE A 109 -9.48 5.59 -12.42
CA ILE A 109 -8.40 4.60 -12.46
C ILE A 109 -8.11 4.22 -13.92
N PRO A 110 -6.87 4.36 -14.41
CA PRO A 110 -6.53 3.94 -15.77
C PRO A 110 -6.75 2.42 -15.94
N PRO A 111 -7.21 1.95 -17.12
CA PRO A 111 -7.55 0.53 -17.34
C PRO A 111 -6.43 -0.46 -17.00
N GLN A 112 -5.16 -0.06 -17.17
CA GLN A 112 -3.99 -0.90 -16.81
C GLN A 112 -3.88 -1.18 -15.31
N HIS A 113 -4.49 -0.35 -14.45
CA HIS A 113 -4.53 -0.51 -12.99
C HIS A 113 -5.85 -1.11 -12.50
N ALA A 114 -6.84 -1.25 -13.39
CA ALA A 114 -8.17 -1.77 -13.06
C ALA A 114 -8.25 -3.30 -13.10
N LYS A 115 -7.30 -3.97 -13.77
CA LYS A 115 -7.29 -5.43 -13.88
C LYS A 115 -6.52 -6.05 -12.71
N PRO A 116 -7.11 -6.97 -11.95
CA PRO A 116 -6.36 -7.74 -10.97
C PRO A 116 -5.34 -8.60 -11.71
N GLN A 117 -4.07 -8.46 -11.35
CA GLN A 117 -3.02 -9.39 -11.76
C GLN A 117 -3.08 -10.60 -10.82
N TYR A 118 -4.05 -11.48 -11.07
CA TYR A 118 -4.17 -12.72 -10.30
C TYR A 118 -2.95 -13.60 -10.58
N ARG A 119 -2.28 -14.04 -9.51
CA ARG A 119 -1.36 -15.17 -9.58
C ARG A 119 -2.21 -16.45 -9.64
N THR A 120 -2.22 -17.13 -10.79
CA THR A 120 -3.02 -18.35 -11.00
C THR A 120 -2.41 -19.59 -10.34
N ASP A 121 -1.24 -19.47 -9.72
CA ASP A 121 -0.45 -20.53 -9.09
C ASP A 121 -0.61 -20.59 -7.56
N GLN A 122 -1.39 -19.69 -6.94
CA GLN A 122 -1.62 -19.72 -5.49
C GLN A 122 -2.83 -20.61 -5.09
N PRO A 123 -2.66 -21.57 -4.15
CA PRO A 123 -3.70 -22.53 -3.76
C PRO A 123 -4.94 -21.91 -3.09
N ALA A 124 -4.88 -20.64 -2.70
CA ALA A 124 -5.98 -19.94 -2.02
C ALA A 124 -7.23 -19.74 -2.91
N LEU A 125 -7.07 -19.64 -4.23
CA LEU A 125 -8.20 -19.44 -5.15
C LEU A 125 -9.08 -20.69 -5.32
N ALA A 126 -8.57 -21.89 -5.04
CA ALA A 126 -9.34 -23.13 -5.16
C ALA A 126 -10.48 -23.26 -4.12
N ARG A 127 -10.48 -22.45 -3.06
CA ARG A 127 -11.50 -22.51 -2.00
C ARG A 127 -12.71 -21.61 -2.23
N ILE A 128 -12.58 -20.53 -3.02
CA ILE A 128 -13.67 -19.55 -3.20
C ILE A 128 -14.62 -19.96 -4.34
N GLN A 129 -14.20 -20.81 -5.27
CA GLN A 129 -15.03 -21.28 -6.39
C GLN A 129 -15.94 -22.48 -6.03
N ARG A 130 -16.04 -22.88 -4.77
CA ARG A 130 -16.86 -24.03 -4.31
C ARG A 130 -17.89 -23.66 -3.24
N ALA A 131 -18.26 -22.39 -3.12
CA ALA A 131 -19.34 -21.92 -2.26
C ALA A 131 -20.46 -21.32 -3.11
#